data_AF-X0SZL4-F1
#
_entry.id   AF-X0SZL4-F1
#
_cell.length_a   1.000
_cell.length_b   1.000
_cell.length_c   1.000
_cell.angle_alpha   90.00
_cell.angle_beta   90.00
_cell.angle_gamma   90.00
#
_symmetry.space_group_name_H-M   'P 1'
#
loop_
_entity.id
_entity.type
_entity.pdbx_description
1 polymer ?
#
loop_
_entity_poly.entity_id
_entity_poly.type
_entity_poly.pdbx_seq_one_letter_code
_entity_poly.pdbx_strand_id
1 'polypeptide(L)'
;GGMAGPPYTLDKAGATYVLTRDIVADSTAFRITAQNVTLDLNGHAVTFNDKYGAAEAVDSSKNIRTAFHRFTGAPGIVGVRGSDGAKLFNGFIVQGRGGSGNVCDPILGVRATEIAGVALDYYGYQMNGFIWAGRVDELHHNVVKDKGTELVDRHWAVSAVSGCKKVHHNLIKRCRQRGISGGDQITHNEIYQDSYATNSLGISGKEVRGNRILGGGVHICAISWSPGMQVIGNLVHLQAERTKTVRWSEYGSGRARGSSCNGIRLTQYGSGNTESS
;
A
#
# COMPACT_ATOMS: atom_id res chain seq x y z
N GLY A 1 -20.72 22.12 -8.14
CA GLY A 1 -20.51 20.72 -8.52
C GLY A 1 -21.61 20.28 -9.45
N GLY A 2 -21.27 19.89 -10.69
CA GLY A 2 -22.23 19.47 -11.72
C GLY A 2 -21.79 18.21 -12.46
N MET A 3 -20.84 17.45 -11.90
CA MET A 3 -20.42 16.18 -12.49
C MET A 3 -21.49 15.13 -12.26
N ALA A 4 -21.82 14.36 -13.30
CA ALA A 4 -22.53 13.10 -13.13
C ALA A 4 -21.76 12.23 -12.12
N GLY A 5 -22.48 11.46 -11.29
CA GLY A 5 -21.93 10.73 -10.14
C GLY A 5 -20.71 9.84 -10.44
N PRO A 6 -20.16 9.17 -9.41
CA PRO A 6 -18.93 8.39 -9.57
C PRO A 6 -19.06 7.30 -10.66
N PRO A 7 -17.96 7.00 -11.40
CA PRO A 7 -16.63 7.58 -11.25
C PRO A 7 -16.53 9.03 -11.76
N TYR A 8 -16.01 9.92 -10.92
CA TYR A 8 -15.71 11.30 -11.30
C TYR A 8 -14.41 11.36 -12.11
N THR A 9 -14.50 11.81 -13.36
CA THR A 9 -13.32 11.96 -14.23
C THR A 9 -12.69 13.34 -14.06
N LEU A 10 -11.44 13.37 -13.64
CA LEU A 10 -10.63 14.58 -13.45
C LEU A 10 -9.76 14.80 -14.70
N ASP A 11 -10.32 15.50 -15.68
CA ASP A 11 -9.81 15.60 -17.06
C ASP A 11 -9.21 16.95 -17.45
N LYS A 12 -9.34 17.97 -16.60
CA LYS A 12 -8.71 19.28 -16.80
C LYS A 12 -7.31 19.32 -16.21
N ALA A 13 -6.31 19.51 -17.06
CA ALA A 13 -4.91 19.62 -16.64
C ALA A 13 -4.68 20.84 -15.73
N GLY A 14 -3.86 20.67 -14.69
CA GLY A 14 -3.56 21.72 -13.70
C GLY A 14 -4.72 22.11 -12.78
N ALA A 15 -5.90 21.50 -12.94
CA ALA A 15 -7.07 21.87 -12.16
C ALA A 15 -7.02 21.30 -10.73
N THR A 16 -7.62 22.04 -9.81
CA THR A 16 -7.89 21.57 -8.44
C THR A 16 -9.35 21.17 -8.33
N TYR A 17 -9.58 19.93 -7.89
CA TYR A 17 -10.90 19.39 -7.58
C TYR A 17 -10.99 19.24 -6.08
N VAL A 18 -12.00 19.88 -5.50
CA VAL A 18 -12.27 19.85 -4.07
C VAL A 18 -13.55 19.06 -3.84
N LEU A 19 -13.45 18.03 -3.01
CA LEU A 19 -14.62 17.30 -2.55
C LEU A 19 -15.35 18.14 -1.49
N THR A 20 -16.67 18.27 -1.61
CA THR A 20 -17.47 19.16 -0.74
C THR A 20 -18.44 18.42 0.18
N ARG A 21 -18.45 17.09 0.11
CA ARG A 21 -19.28 16.17 0.90
C ARG A 21 -18.73 14.77 0.78
N ASP A 22 -19.08 13.92 1.72
CA ASP A 22 -18.81 12.50 1.62
C ASP A 22 -19.54 11.89 0.42
N ILE A 23 -18.91 10.91 -0.23
CA ILE A 23 -19.48 10.20 -1.38
C ILE A 23 -19.36 8.68 -1.21
N VAL A 24 -20.31 7.98 -1.83
CA VAL A 24 -20.30 6.52 -1.95
C VAL A 24 -20.33 6.18 -3.44
N ALA A 25 -19.40 5.33 -3.85
CA ALA A 25 -19.29 4.80 -5.21
C ALA A 25 -19.50 3.29 -5.17
N ASP A 26 -20.40 2.79 -6.02
CA ASP A 26 -20.61 1.36 -6.22
C ASP A 26 -19.30 0.66 -6.62
N SER A 27 -18.46 1.34 -7.43
CA SER A 27 -17.16 0.88 -7.91
C SER A 27 -16.05 1.93 -7.64
N THR A 28 -15.40 2.45 -8.68
CA THR A 28 -14.34 3.46 -8.62
C THR A 28 -14.93 4.84 -8.35
N ALA A 29 -14.33 5.60 -7.43
CA ALA A 29 -14.82 6.94 -7.10
C ALA A 29 -14.23 8.02 -8.01
N PHE A 30 -12.92 7.97 -8.27
CA PHE A 30 -12.23 8.99 -9.09
C PHE A 30 -11.31 8.40 -10.15
N ARG A 31 -11.32 9.00 -11.33
CA ARG A 31 -10.39 8.73 -12.43
C ARG A 31 -9.58 9.97 -12.75
N ILE A 32 -8.28 9.95 -12.48
CA ILE A 32 -7.36 11.02 -12.85
C ILE A 32 -6.88 10.76 -14.27
N THR A 33 -7.30 11.60 -15.22
CA THR A 33 -6.97 11.46 -16.64
C THR A 33 -6.12 12.59 -17.20
N ALA A 34 -6.08 13.73 -16.52
CA ALA A 34 -5.25 14.87 -16.88
C ALA A 34 -3.94 14.95 -16.08
N GLN A 35 -2.98 15.72 -16.60
CA GLN A 35 -1.72 16.01 -15.91
C GLN A 35 -1.91 17.09 -14.83
N ASN A 36 -1.05 17.07 -13.81
CA ASN A 36 -0.96 18.11 -12.78
C ASN A 36 -2.30 18.38 -12.05
N VAL A 37 -3.17 17.37 -11.96
CA VAL A 37 -4.43 17.46 -11.24
C VAL A 37 -4.18 17.45 -9.74
N THR A 38 -4.80 18.37 -9.00
CA THR A 38 -4.90 18.29 -7.55
C THR A 38 -6.29 17.77 -7.18
N LEU A 39 -6.35 16.66 -6.45
CA LEU A 39 -7.56 16.17 -5.81
C LEU A 39 -7.43 16.39 -4.31
N ASP A 40 -8.21 17.33 -3.78
CA ASP A 40 -8.32 17.58 -2.34
C ASP A 40 -9.65 16.99 -1.86
N LEU A 41 -9.58 16.00 -0.97
CA LEU A 41 -10.76 15.39 -0.38
C LEU A 41 -11.36 16.28 0.73
N ASN A 42 -10.67 17.36 1.13
CA ASN A 42 -11.15 18.40 2.05
C ASN A 42 -11.75 17.86 3.36
N GLY A 43 -11.13 16.81 3.91
CA GLY A 43 -11.56 16.12 5.11
C GLY A 43 -12.74 15.15 4.94
N HIS A 44 -13.29 15.02 3.73
CA HIS A 44 -14.43 14.15 3.44
C HIS A 44 -14.02 12.69 3.19
N ALA A 45 -15.02 11.82 3.33
CA ALA A 45 -14.89 10.40 3.08
C ALA A 45 -15.30 10.01 1.66
N VAL A 46 -14.51 9.14 1.06
CA VAL A 46 -14.77 8.48 -0.21
C VAL A 46 -14.93 6.99 0.08
N THR A 47 -16.17 6.50 0.00
CA THR A 47 -16.43 5.06 0.10
C THR A 47 -16.43 4.47 -1.30
N PHE A 48 -15.52 3.54 -1.58
CA PHE A 48 -15.41 2.88 -2.89
C PHE A 48 -15.75 1.39 -2.81
N ASN A 49 -16.05 0.77 -3.96
CA ASN A 49 -16.44 -0.64 -4.01
C ASN A 49 -17.58 -0.94 -3.01
N ASP A 50 -18.65 -0.12 -3.03
CA ASP A 50 -19.80 -0.35 -2.15
C ASP A 50 -20.70 -1.50 -2.63
N LYS A 51 -20.62 -1.89 -3.90
CA LYS A 51 -21.47 -2.94 -4.47
C LYS A 51 -20.67 -4.16 -4.89
N TYR A 52 -21.07 -5.33 -4.38
CA TYR A 52 -20.43 -6.60 -4.74
C TYR A 52 -20.52 -6.85 -6.25
N GLY A 53 -19.42 -7.28 -6.86
CA GLY A 53 -19.37 -7.57 -8.28
C GLY A 53 -19.48 -6.34 -9.18
N ALA A 54 -19.36 -5.12 -8.64
CA ALA A 54 -19.17 -3.90 -9.43
C ALA A 54 -17.76 -3.89 -10.04
N ALA A 55 -17.50 -4.85 -10.93
CA ALA A 55 -16.28 -4.92 -11.70
C ALA A 55 -16.29 -3.76 -12.70
N GLU A 56 -15.19 -3.02 -12.74
CA GLU A 56 -14.91 -2.22 -13.93
C GLU A 56 -14.21 -3.13 -14.94
N ALA A 57 -14.62 -3.04 -16.21
CA ALA A 57 -13.80 -3.56 -17.29
C ALA A 57 -12.47 -2.79 -17.24
N VAL A 58 -11.45 -3.39 -16.63
CA VAL A 58 -10.09 -2.89 -16.75
C VAL A 58 -9.72 -3.08 -18.20
N ASP A 59 -9.82 -2.00 -18.98
CA ASP A 59 -9.46 -1.99 -20.38
C ASP A 59 -7.98 -2.41 -20.49
N SER A 60 -7.75 -3.66 -20.87
CA SER A 60 -6.43 -4.25 -21.04
C SER A 60 -5.60 -3.53 -22.11
N SER A 61 -6.24 -2.73 -22.98
CA SER A 61 -5.55 -1.88 -23.96
C SER A 61 -5.03 -0.57 -23.35
N LYS A 62 -5.55 -0.15 -22.17
CA LYS A 62 -5.16 1.06 -21.44
C LYS A 62 -4.19 0.82 -20.29
N ASN A 63 -3.23 -0.10 -20.48
CA ASN A 63 -1.87 -0.01 -19.92
C ASN A 63 -1.74 0.21 -18.39
N ILE A 64 -2.63 -0.31 -17.55
CA ILE A 64 -2.30 -0.50 -16.14
C ILE A 64 -1.33 -1.70 -16.11
N ARG A 65 -0.01 -1.44 -15.98
CA ARG A 65 1.07 -2.44 -15.97
C ARG A 65 0.83 -3.49 -14.88
N THR A 66 0.03 -4.51 -15.18
CA THR A 66 -0.45 -5.47 -14.20
C THR A 66 -0.47 -6.87 -14.79
N ALA A 67 0.62 -7.24 -15.47
CA ALA A 67 0.82 -8.59 -16.00
C ALA A 67 0.78 -9.69 -14.91
N PHE A 68 0.78 -9.31 -13.63
CA PHE A 68 0.70 -10.23 -12.49
C PHE A 68 -0.67 -10.29 -11.80
N HIS A 69 -1.65 -9.47 -12.19
CA HIS A 69 -2.92 -9.35 -11.47
C HIS A 69 -4.09 -9.36 -12.44
N ARG A 70 -4.95 -10.37 -12.31
CA ARG A 70 -6.33 -10.26 -12.80
C ARG A 70 -7.07 -9.32 -11.85
N PHE A 71 -6.87 -8.01 -11.99
CA PHE A 71 -7.63 -7.01 -11.27
C PHE A 71 -9.08 -7.11 -11.72
N THR A 72 -9.89 -7.79 -10.92
CA THR A 72 -11.34 -7.90 -11.10
C THR A 72 -12.09 -6.82 -10.30
N GLY A 73 -11.37 -6.00 -9.53
CA GLY A 73 -11.90 -5.04 -8.57
C GLY A 73 -11.79 -3.58 -8.99
N ALA A 74 -12.68 -2.76 -8.45
CA ALA A 74 -12.72 -1.33 -8.71
C ALA A 74 -11.93 -0.55 -7.64
N PRO A 75 -10.81 0.11 -7.99
CA PRO A 75 -10.01 0.88 -7.03
C PRO A 75 -10.75 2.14 -6.55
N GLY A 76 -10.39 2.70 -5.40
CA GLY A 76 -11.01 3.94 -4.93
C GLY A 76 -10.68 5.13 -5.85
N ILE A 77 -9.39 5.34 -6.10
CA ILE A 77 -8.87 6.37 -7.00
C ILE A 77 -7.93 5.70 -8.00
N VAL A 78 -8.12 5.96 -9.29
CA VAL A 78 -7.26 5.43 -10.34
C VAL A 78 -6.62 6.54 -11.19
N GLY A 79 -5.32 6.43 -11.41
CA GLY A 79 -4.59 7.21 -12.40
C GLY A 79 -4.41 6.43 -13.69
N VAL A 80 -4.50 7.11 -14.83
CA VAL A 80 -4.27 6.51 -16.15
C VAL A 80 -2.88 6.87 -16.69
N ARG A 81 -2.39 6.12 -17.67
CA ARG A 81 -1.10 6.44 -18.30
C ARG A 81 -1.13 7.86 -18.90
N GLY A 82 -0.13 8.68 -18.55
CA GLY A 82 0.01 10.06 -19.04
C GLY A 82 -0.60 11.12 -18.11
N SER A 83 -1.31 10.74 -17.05
CA SER A 83 -1.83 11.66 -16.03
C SER A 83 -0.78 11.94 -14.93
N ASP A 84 0.44 12.30 -15.34
CA ASP A 84 1.56 12.55 -14.43
C ASP A 84 1.38 13.87 -13.65
N GLY A 85 2.05 13.97 -12.50
CA GLY A 85 2.10 15.22 -11.72
C GLY A 85 0.91 15.42 -10.77
N ALA A 86 0.12 14.38 -10.51
CA ALA A 86 -1.03 14.49 -9.64
C ALA A 86 -0.64 14.86 -8.19
N LYS A 87 -1.57 15.47 -7.47
CA LYS A 87 -1.50 15.68 -6.02
C LYS A 87 -2.78 15.16 -5.37
N LEU A 88 -2.66 14.49 -4.24
CA LEU A 88 -3.81 13.96 -3.50
C LEU A 88 -3.73 14.37 -2.03
N PHE A 89 -4.78 15.01 -1.53
CA PHE A 89 -4.78 15.60 -0.20
C PHE A 89 -6.01 15.30 0.65
N ASN A 90 -5.79 15.31 1.96
CA ASN A 90 -6.74 15.59 3.03
C ASN A 90 -8.08 14.83 2.98
N GLY A 91 -8.14 13.59 3.47
CA GLY A 91 -9.43 12.93 3.67
C GLY A 91 -9.33 11.43 3.89
N PHE A 92 -10.47 10.75 3.73
CA PHE A 92 -10.60 9.32 4.01
C PHE A 92 -10.98 8.56 2.75
N ILE A 93 -10.26 7.48 2.46
CA ILE A 93 -10.60 6.53 1.40
C ILE A 93 -10.90 5.20 2.08
N VAL A 94 -12.17 4.81 2.03
CA VAL A 94 -12.72 3.69 2.78
C VAL A 94 -13.30 2.68 1.82
N GLN A 95 -12.96 1.42 1.99
CA GLN A 95 -13.62 0.37 1.22
C GLN A 95 -15.02 0.09 1.78
N GLY A 96 -16.03 0.13 0.92
CA GLY A 96 -17.43 -0.16 1.20
C GLY A 96 -17.72 -1.65 1.32
N ARG A 97 -19.00 -2.04 1.22
CA ARG A 97 -19.49 -3.42 1.46
C ARG A 97 -19.37 -4.38 0.27
N GLY A 98 -18.77 -3.96 -0.85
CA GLY A 98 -18.59 -4.77 -2.05
C GLY A 98 -17.69 -6.00 -1.87
N GLY A 99 -17.07 -6.15 -0.70
CA GLY A 99 -16.45 -7.38 -0.26
C GLY A 99 -15.00 -7.56 -0.73
N SER A 100 -14.42 -8.67 -0.29
CA SER A 100 -13.03 -9.08 -0.49
C SER A 100 -12.78 -9.89 -1.75
N GLY A 101 -13.82 -10.28 -2.50
CA GLY A 101 -13.73 -11.26 -3.59
C GLY A 101 -12.88 -10.83 -4.78
N ASN A 102 -12.55 -9.54 -4.88
CA ASN A 102 -11.72 -8.95 -5.92
C ASN A 102 -10.60 -8.09 -5.30
N VAL A 103 -9.47 -7.95 -5.99
CA VAL A 103 -8.39 -7.03 -5.61
C VAL A 103 -8.81 -5.61 -5.96
N CYS A 104 -9.17 -4.80 -4.96
CA CYS A 104 -9.68 -3.42 -5.11
C CYS A 104 -8.77 -2.39 -4.43
N ASP A 105 -7.53 -2.23 -4.87
CA ASP A 105 -6.57 -1.32 -4.21
C ASP A 105 -7.16 0.11 -4.04
N PRO A 106 -7.11 0.72 -2.83
CA PRO A 106 -7.75 2.02 -2.58
C PRO A 106 -7.25 3.11 -3.53
N ILE A 107 -5.97 3.05 -3.89
CA ILE A 107 -5.38 3.93 -4.89
C ILE A 107 -4.55 3.09 -5.85
N LEU A 108 -4.80 3.23 -7.16
CA LEU A 108 -4.17 2.43 -8.20
C LEU A 108 -3.62 3.32 -9.34
N GLY A 109 -2.41 3.04 -9.80
CA GLY A 109 -1.82 3.68 -10.98
C GLY A 109 -1.58 5.20 -10.92
N VAL A 110 -1.86 5.89 -9.81
CA VAL A 110 -1.64 7.34 -9.71
C VAL A 110 -0.15 7.66 -9.71
N ARG A 111 0.23 8.61 -10.56
CA ARG A 111 1.58 9.15 -10.66
C ARG A 111 1.60 10.55 -10.08
N ALA A 112 1.92 10.63 -8.80
CA ALA A 112 1.80 11.83 -8.01
C ALA A 112 3.17 12.47 -7.72
N THR A 113 3.21 13.79 -7.62
CA THR A 113 4.33 14.46 -6.95
C THR A 113 4.18 14.35 -5.44
N GLU A 114 2.94 14.33 -4.94
CA GLU A 114 2.67 14.47 -3.50
C GLU A 114 1.37 13.77 -3.10
N ILE A 115 1.42 13.00 -2.02
CA ILE A 115 0.24 12.45 -1.35
C ILE A 115 0.36 12.73 0.15
N ALA A 116 -0.58 13.51 0.70
CA ALA A 116 -0.52 13.89 2.11
C ALA A 116 -1.88 14.03 2.79
N GLY A 117 -1.91 13.73 4.10
CA GLY A 117 -3.14 13.88 4.90
C GLY A 117 -4.26 12.90 4.51
N VAL A 118 -3.92 11.78 3.87
CA VAL A 118 -4.89 10.77 3.43
C VAL A 118 -4.92 9.60 4.41
N ALA A 119 -6.12 9.19 4.81
CA ALA A 119 -6.36 7.99 5.61
C ALA A 119 -6.98 6.89 4.75
N LEU A 120 -6.34 5.72 4.70
CA LEU A 120 -6.85 4.52 4.03
C LEU A 120 -7.40 3.51 5.05
N ASP A 121 -8.59 3.00 4.80
CA ASP A 121 -9.17 1.86 5.53
C ASP A 121 -9.75 0.83 4.53
N TYR A 122 -9.06 -0.31 4.39
CA TYR A 122 -9.36 -1.30 3.35
C TYR A 122 -9.24 -2.74 3.85
N TYR A 123 -9.82 -3.69 3.12
CA TYR A 123 -9.85 -5.10 3.46
C TYR A 123 -10.02 -5.97 2.21
N GLY A 124 -9.46 -7.18 2.23
CA GLY A 124 -9.53 -8.11 1.10
C GLY A 124 -8.36 -9.06 1.12
N TYR A 125 -8.42 -10.21 0.45
CA TYR A 125 -7.42 -11.27 0.63
C TYR A 125 -6.04 -10.94 0.04
N GLN A 126 -5.91 -9.96 -0.87
CA GLN A 126 -4.64 -9.71 -1.57
C GLN A 126 -4.54 -8.27 -2.12
N MET A 127 -4.64 -7.27 -1.25
CA MET A 127 -4.78 -5.85 -1.64
C MET A 127 -3.68 -4.96 -1.09
N ASN A 128 -3.17 -4.04 -1.91
CA ASN A 128 -2.23 -3.00 -1.50
C ASN A 128 -2.96 -1.79 -0.92
N GLY A 129 -2.25 -0.97 -0.14
CA GLY A 129 -2.71 0.35 0.30
C GLY A 129 -2.33 1.43 -0.72
N PHE A 130 -1.21 2.10 -0.48
CA PHE A 130 -0.59 3.04 -1.41
C PHE A 130 0.31 2.33 -2.44
N ILE A 131 0.28 2.91 -3.64
CA ILE A 131 0.16 2.28 -4.97
C ILE A 131 1.37 1.51 -5.49
N TRP A 132 1.13 0.32 -6.06
CA TRP A 132 2.15 -0.56 -6.64
C TRP A 132 2.43 -0.37 -8.16
N ALA A 133 1.55 0.29 -8.92
CA ALA A 133 1.75 0.61 -10.36
C ALA A 133 1.98 2.10 -10.67
N GLY A 134 2.13 2.93 -9.62
CA GLY A 134 2.33 4.38 -9.71
C GLY A 134 3.79 4.79 -9.46
N ARG A 135 4.01 6.10 -9.40
CA ARG A 135 5.23 6.71 -8.88
C ARG A 135 4.79 7.89 -8.02
N VAL A 136 5.25 7.94 -6.78
CA VAL A 136 5.02 9.07 -5.88
C VAL A 136 6.36 9.67 -5.48
N ASP A 137 6.54 10.97 -5.71
CA ASP A 137 7.79 11.62 -5.29
C ASP A 137 7.84 11.76 -3.76
N GLU A 138 6.74 12.20 -3.12
CA GLU A 138 6.65 12.39 -1.67
C GLU A 138 5.32 11.90 -1.08
N LEU A 139 5.40 11.03 -0.07
CA LEU A 139 4.24 10.49 0.66
C LEU A 139 4.40 10.72 2.15
N HIS A 140 3.54 11.57 2.74
CA HIS A 140 3.71 12.00 4.14
C HIS A 140 2.43 12.35 4.90
N HIS A 141 2.44 12.20 6.23
CA HIS A 141 1.28 12.46 7.10
C HIS A 141 0.02 11.67 6.73
N ASN A 142 0.20 10.46 6.20
CA ASN A 142 -0.91 9.56 5.87
C ASN A 142 -1.12 8.53 6.97
N VAL A 143 -2.33 7.98 7.01
CA VAL A 143 -2.69 6.86 7.90
C VAL A 143 -3.12 5.67 7.05
N VAL A 144 -2.56 4.49 7.31
CA VAL A 144 -2.92 3.26 6.58
C VAL A 144 -3.42 2.21 7.55
N LYS A 145 -4.61 1.67 7.29
CA LYS A 145 -5.18 0.55 8.05
C LYS A 145 -5.61 -0.56 7.10
N ASP A 146 -4.77 -1.59 7.04
CA ASP A 146 -5.12 -2.87 6.44
C ASP A 146 -5.96 -3.70 7.43
N LYS A 147 -7.19 -4.06 7.07
CA LYS A 147 -8.09 -4.91 7.88
C LYS A 147 -8.23 -6.34 7.37
N GLY A 148 -7.65 -6.71 6.23
CA GLY A 148 -7.89 -8.05 5.71
C GLY A 148 -7.14 -9.14 6.48
N THR A 149 -7.62 -10.36 6.32
CA THR A 149 -7.33 -11.50 7.21
C THR A 149 -6.83 -12.72 6.45
N GLU A 150 -6.44 -12.56 5.19
CA GLU A 150 -6.00 -13.65 4.32
C GLU A 150 -4.86 -13.16 3.42
N LEU A 151 -4.07 -14.10 2.91
CA LEU A 151 -3.18 -13.95 1.77
C LEU A 151 -3.33 -15.22 0.94
N VAL A 152 -3.41 -15.10 -0.38
CA VAL A 152 -3.47 -16.24 -1.31
C VAL A 152 -2.08 -16.59 -1.81
N ASP A 153 -1.25 -15.58 -2.07
CA ASP A 153 0.16 -15.75 -2.44
C ASP A 153 1.02 -14.66 -1.79
N ARG A 154 1.98 -15.08 -0.96
CA ARG A 154 2.93 -14.16 -0.33
C ARG A 154 3.90 -13.50 -1.31
N HIS A 155 4.12 -14.10 -2.48
CA HIS A 155 5.08 -13.61 -3.48
C HIS A 155 4.57 -12.36 -4.20
N TRP A 156 3.27 -12.08 -4.11
CA TRP A 156 2.65 -10.87 -4.65
C TRP A 156 2.97 -9.62 -3.85
N ALA A 157 3.74 -9.72 -2.77
CA ALA A 157 4.37 -8.56 -2.15
C ALA A 157 3.40 -7.48 -1.66
N VAL A 158 2.21 -7.88 -1.18
CA VAL A 158 1.18 -6.94 -0.72
C VAL A 158 1.74 -5.93 0.28
N SER A 159 1.63 -4.65 -0.06
CA SER A 159 2.27 -3.55 0.66
C SER A 159 1.26 -2.49 1.09
N ALA A 160 1.39 -2.00 2.31
CA ALA A 160 0.63 -0.84 2.77
C ALA A 160 1.07 0.45 2.04
N VAL A 161 2.36 0.56 1.70
CA VAL A 161 2.93 1.63 0.87
C VAL A 161 3.94 1.02 -0.10
N SER A 162 3.90 1.43 -1.36
CA SER A 162 4.92 1.08 -2.36
C SER A 162 5.07 2.16 -3.42
N GLY A 163 6.08 2.06 -4.28
CA GLY A 163 6.22 2.93 -5.46
C GLY A 163 6.56 4.40 -5.16
N CYS A 164 7.07 4.70 -3.97
CA CYS A 164 7.38 6.06 -3.53
C CYS A 164 8.89 6.31 -3.52
N LYS A 165 9.34 7.56 -3.74
CA LYS A 165 10.75 7.94 -3.52
C LYS A 165 11.00 8.34 -2.07
N LYS A 166 10.23 9.28 -1.55
CA LYS A 166 10.29 9.73 -0.16
C LYS A 166 9.03 9.30 0.58
N VAL A 167 9.20 8.66 1.73
CA VAL A 167 8.10 8.22 2.58
C VAL A 167 8.40 8.64 4.01
N HIS A 168 7.64 9.57 4.57
CA HIS A 168 7.89 10.02 5.94
C HIS A 168 6.69 10.50 6.74
N HIS A 169 6.77 10.41 8.07
CA HIS A 169 5.71 10.88 8.97
C HIS A 169 4.35 10.20 8.71
N ASN A 170 4.35 8.96 8.25
CA ASN A 170 3.13 8.18 8.07
C ASN A 170 2.90 7.23 9.24
N LEU A 171 1.64 6.94 9.52
CA LEU A 171 1.22 5.93 10.48
C LEU A 171 0.58 4.75 9.75
N ILE A 172 1.27 3.62 9.69
CA ILE A 172 0.71 2.35 9.23
C ILE A 172 0.21 1.60 10.46
N LYS A 173 -1.10 1.72 10.76
CA LYS A 173 -1.77 1.11 11.92
C LYS A 173 -1.81 -0.41 11.86
N ARG A 174 -1.77 -0.96 10.64
CA ARG A 174 -1.63 -2.39 10.38
C ARG A 174 -1.19 -2.61 8.94
N CYS A 175 -0.25 -3.52 8.73
CA CYS A 175 0.02 -4.13 7.44
C CYS A 175 0.23 -5.64 7.63
N ARG A 176 -0.36 -6.47 6.76
CA ARG A 176 -0.31 -7.92 6.96
C ARG A 176 0.90 -8.64 6.33
N GLN A 177 1.55 -8.00 5.36
CA GLN A 177 2.68 -8.59 4.64
C GLN A 177 3.85 -7.62 4.48
N ARG A 178 3.67 -6.46 3.88
CA ARG A 178 4.71 -5.43 3.81
C ARG A 178 4.22 -4.07 4.28
N GLY A 179 5.03 -3.36 5.05
CA GLY A 179 4.75 -1.97 5.45
C GLY A 179 5.05 -1.02 4.30
N ILE A 180 6.33 -0.68 4.12
CA ILE A 180 6.82 0.19 3.07
C ILE A 180 7.76 -0.60 2.15
N SER A 181 7.41 -0.70 0.87
CA SER A 181 8.17 -1.43 -0.14
C SER A 181 8.72 -0.50 -1.22
N GLY A 182 10.02 -0.27 -1.18
CA GLY A 182 10.70 0.67 -2.06
C GLY A 182 10.74 2.08 -1.47
N GLY A 183 11.70 2.87 -1.91
CA GLY A 183 11.98 4.19 -1.37
C GLY A 183 13.46 4.53 -1.47
N ASP A 184 13.75 5.75 -1.88
CA ASP A 184 15.08 6.34 -1.73
C ASP A 184 15.29 6.75 -0.26
N GLN A 185 14.29 7.42 0.33
CA GLN A 185 14.33 7.90 1.72
C GLN A 185 13.05 7.49 2.46
N ILE A 186 13.20 6.70 3.52
CA ILE A 186 12.10 6.23 4.35
C ILE A 186 12.39 6.66 5.79
N THR A 187 11.73 7.72 6.26
CA THR A 187 12.08 8.33 7.56
C THR A 187 10.90 8.66 8.46
N HIS A 188 11.06 8.55 9.77
CA HIS A 188 10.04 9.01 10.74
C HIS A 188 8.64 8.42 10.53
N ASN A 189 8.53 7.21 9.98
CA ASN A 189 7.25 6.49 9.90
C ASN A 189 7.05 5.63 11.15
N GLU A 190 5.79 5.45 11.54
CA GLU A 190 5.40 4.48 12.56
C GLU A 190 4.61 3.34 11.92
N ILE A 191 5.05 2.11 12.13
CA ILE A 191 4.54 0.92 11.44
C ILE A 191 4.21 -0.15 12.46
N TYR A 192 2.97 -0.65 12.40
CA TYR A 192 2.49 -1.80 13.14
C TYR A 192 2.30 -2.96 12.16
N GLN A 193 3.26 -3.89 12.17
CA GLN A 193 3.28 -5.03 11.27
C GLN A 193 2.60 -6.24 11.92
N ASP A 194 1.57 -6.79 11.27
CA ASP A 194 0.90 -8.02 11.70
C ASP A 194 1.22 -9.12 10.67
N SER A 195 2.42 -9.71 10.77
CA SER A 195 2.90 -10.69 9.81
C SER A 195 1.94 -11.87 9.68
N TYR A 196 1.28 -11.94 8.52
CA TYR A 196 0.36 -13.03 8.18
C TYR A 196 1.11 -14.23 7.60
N ALA A 197 2.03 -13.97 6.67
CA ALA A 197 2.83 -15.00 6.01
C ALA A 197 4.33 -14.78 6.22
N THR A 198 5.10 -15.75 5.72
CA THR A 198 6.56 -15.75 5.74
C THR A 198 7.14 -14.59 4.94
N ASN A 199 8.34 -14.13 5.33
CA ASN A 199 9.02 -13.01 4.69
C ASN A 199 8.17 -11.73 4.66
N SER A 200 7.48 -11.45 5.77
CA SER A 200 6.75 -10.21 5.93
C SER A 200 7.74 -9.09 6.26
N LEU A 201 7.83 -8.05 5.43
CA LEU A 201 8.87 -7.01 5.50
C LEU A 201 8.26 -5.67 5.96
N GLY A 202 8.66 -5.15 7.12
CA GLY A 202 8.19 -3.85 7.62
C GLY A 202 8.61 -2.71 6.69
N ILE A 203 9.92 -2.59 6.41
CA ILE A 203 10.49 -1.59 5.51
C ILE A 203 11.50 -2.22 4.56
N SER A 204 11.45 -1.85 3.27
CA SER A 204 12.49 -2.08 2.27
C SER A 204 12.77 -0.77 1.52
N GLY A 205 14.01 -0.29 1.51
CA GLY A 205 14.40 0.96 0.83
C GLY A 205 15.91 1.19 0.88
N LYS A 206 16.39 2.31 0.33
CA LYS A 206 17.83 2.65 0.31
C LYS A 206 18.29 3.27 1.62
N GLU A 207 17.63 4.35 2.07
CA GLU A 207 17.91 5.00 3.34
C GLU A 207 16.70 4.81 4.27
N VAL A 208 16.91 4.14 5.41
CA VAL A 208 15.88 3.86 6.41
C VAL A 208 16.31 4.45 7.73
N ARG A 209 15.69 5.57 8.14
CA ARG A 209 16.14 6.35 9.28
C ARG A 209 15.03 6.83 10.22
N GLY A 210 15.21 6.70 11.53
CA GLY A 210 14.29 7.32 12.49
C GLY A 210 12.87 6.73 12.48
N ASN A 211 12.65 5.54 11.91
CA ASN A 211 11.35 4.89 11.89
C ASN A 211 11.09 4.14 13.20
N ARG A 212 9.82 3.97 13.55
CA ARG A 212 9.35 3.12 14.66
C ARG A 212 8.61 1.93 14.07
N ILE A 213 9.15 0.74 14.27
CA ILE A 213 8.59 -0.50 13.73
C ILE A 213 8.23 -1.40 14.89
N LEU A 214 6.93 -1.56 15.09
CA LEU A 214 6.36 -2.50 16.05
C LEU A 214 5.75 -3.65 15.26
N GLY A 215 5.96 -4.89 15.68
CA GLY A 215 5.45 -6.01 14.89
C GLY A 215 5.16 -7.27 15.67
N GLY A 216 4.13 -7.98 15.22
CA GLY A 216 3.69 -9.28 15.71
C GLY A 216 3.35 -10.26 14.58
N GLY A 217 3.04 -11.51 14.93
CA GLY A 217 2.60 -12.54 13.96
C GLY A 217 3.62 -13.65 13.69
N VAL A 218 3.59 -14.21 12.48
CA VAL A 218 4.29 -15.46 12.14
C VAL A 218 5.77 -15.19 11.84
N HIS A 219 6.15 -14.49 10.78
CA HIS A 219 7.58 -14.33 10.43
C HIS A 219 7.87 -12.87 10.08
N ILE A 220 8.18 -12.11 11.11
CA ILE A 220 8.31 -10.66 11.01
C ILE A 220 9.76 -10.32 10.70
N CYS A 221 9.97 -9.55 9.65
CA CYS A 221 11.23 -8.89 9.36
C CYS A 221 10.99 -7.39 9.40
N ALA A 222 11.43 -6.68 10.44
CA ALA A 222 11.18 -5.24 10.54
C ALA A 222 11.83 -4.47 9.40
N ILE A 223 13.11 -4.73 9.13
CA ILE A 223 13.87 -4.08 8.06
C ILE A 223 14.44 -5.15 7.13
N SER A 224 14.18 -4.99 5.84
CA SER A 224 14.71 -5.84 4.77
C SER A 224 16.17 -5.53 4.47
N TRP A 225 16.68 -6.12 3.39
CA TRP A 225 18.02 -5.91 2.87
C TRP A 225 17.97 -5.41 1.42
N SER A 226 18.91 -4.54 1.08
CA SER A 226 19.35 -4.28 -0.29
C SER A 226 20.82 -3.83 -0.29
N PRO A 227 21.57 -4.04 -1.38
CA PRO A 227 22.94 -3.52 -1.50
C PRO A 227 23.01 -2.00 -1.26
N GLY A 228 23.97 -1.56 -0.44
CA GLY A 228 24.18 -0.14 -0.12
C GLY A 228 23.09 0.48 0.76
N MET A 229 22.22 -0.33 1.37
CA MET A 229 21.17 0.16 2.28
C MET A 229 21.77 0.75 3.56
N GLN A 230 21.29 1.91 3.96
CA GLN A 230 21.63 2.57 5.23
C GLN A 230 20.49 2.44 6.22
N VAL A 231 20.79 1.97 7.43
CA VAL A 231 19.82 1.78 8.51
C VAL A 231 20.27 2.55 9.75
N ILE A 232 19.60 3.65 10.08
CA ILE A 232 20.11 4.63 11.05
C ILE A 232 19.03 5.01 12.07
N GLY A 233 19.27 4.78 13.36
CA GLY A 233 18.42 5.31 14.44
C GLY A 233 16.95 4.89 14.38
N ASN A 234 16.66 3.67 13.91
CA ASN A 234 15.30 3.12 13.91
C ASN A 234 15.01 2.42 15.24
N LEU A 235 13.80 2.58 15.75
CA LEU A 235 13.28 1.78 16.86
C LEU A 235 12.61 0.53 16.29
N VAL A 236 13.02 -0.65 16.76
CA VAL A 236 12.42 -1.93 16.37
C VAL A 236 11.99 -2.68 17.64
N HIS A 237 10.71 -3.01 17.73
CA HIS A 237 10.14 -3.82 18.81
C HIS A 237 9.27 -4.93 18.20
N LEU A 238 9.74 -6.16 18.27
CA LEU A 238 9.07 -7.32 17.67
C LEU A 238 8.67 -8.35 18.71
N GLN A 239 7.53 -8.99 18.50
CA GLN A 239 7.08 -10.15 19.25
C GLN A 239 6.46 -11.18 18.31
N ALA A 240 7.20 -12.23 17.97
CA ALA A 240 6.66 -13.32 17.18
C ALA A 240 5.68 -14.11 18.04
N GLU A 241 4.53 -14.42 17.47
CA GLU A 241 3.53 -15.22 18.15
C GLU A 241 3.61 -16.66 17.66
N ARG A 242 3.73 -17.58 18.62
CA ARG A 242 3.46 -18.99 18.37
C ARG A 242 1.94 -19.15 18.23
N THR A 243 1.44 -19.04 17.01
CA THR A 243 0.01 -19.15 16.73
C THR A 243 -0.48 -20.58 17.00
N LYS A 244 -1.64 -20.72 17.66
CA LYS A 244 -2.30 -22.04 17.86
C LYS A 244 -2.80 -22.64 16.54
N THR A 245 -3.05 -21.78 15.56
CA THR A 245 -3.53 -22.08 14.21
C THR A 245 -2.50 -21.61 13.19
N VAL A 246 -2.15 -22.46 12.24
CA VAL A 246 -1.25 -22.09 11.13
C VAL A 246 -1.92 -21.02 10.26
N ARG A 247 -1.43 -19.77 10.30
CA ARG A 247 -1.89 -18.71 9.38
C ARG A 247 -1.32 -18.89 7.96
N TRP A 248 -0.14 -19.50 7.84
CA TRP A 248 0.56 -19.74 6.57
C TRP A 248 1.38 -21.03 6.62
N SER A 249 1.27 -21.89 5.60
CA SER A 249 1.74 -23.29 5.67
C SER A 249 3.09 -23.58 4.99
N GLU A 250 3.72 -22.61 4.35
CA GLU A 250 4.89 -22.85 3.49
C GLU A 250 6.08 -23.52 4.18
N TYR A 251 6.39 -23.17 5.43
CA TYR A 251 7.47 -23.82 6.20
C TYR A 251 6.97 -25.02 7.03
N GLY A 252 5.85 -25.61 6.62
CA GLY A 252 5.22 -26.80 7.21
C GLY A 252 4.03 -26.47 8.12
N SER A 253 3.16 -27.45 8.32
CA SER A 253 1.91 -27.36 9.11
C SER A 253 2.09 -27.57 10.63
N GLY A 254 3.31 -27.41 11.15
CA GLY A 254 3.62 -27.66 12.56
C GLY A 254 3.56 -26.41 13.44
N ARG A 255 3.02 -26.54 14.67
CA ARG A 255 2.78 -25.49 15.69
C ARG A 255 4.03 -24.70 16.16
N ALA A 256 5.19 -24.85 15.53
CA ALA A 256 6.45 -24.20 15.92
C ALA A 256 7.31 -23.75 14.73
N ARG A 257 6.90 -24.02 13.48
CA ARG A 257 7.68 -23.67 12.29
C ARG A 257 7.09 -22.43 11.64
N GLY A 258 7.84 -21.34 11.68
CA GLY A 258 7.44 -20.08 11.04
C GLY A 258 7.43 -18.88 11.98
N SER A 259 7.37 -19.07 13.31
CA SER A 259 7.42 -18.00 14.30
C SER A 259 8.86 -17.47 14.48
N SER A 260 9.18 -16.32 13.90
CA SER A 260 10.48 -15.66 14.12
C SER A 260 10.40 -14.14 14.03
N CYS A 261 11.33 -13.50 14.77
CA CYS A 261 11.56 -12.06 14.73
C CYS A 261 12.93 -11.80 14.12
N ASN A 262 12.95 -11.09 13.00
CA ASN A 262 14.16 -10.55 12.42
C ASN A 262 14.09 -9.03 12.51
N GLY A 263 14.90 -8.42 13.39
CA GLY A 263 14.96 -6.96 13.47
C GLY A 263 15.49 -6.37 12.17
N ILE A 264 16.66 -6.85 11.73
CA ILE A 264 17.25 -6.54 10.43
C ILE A 264 17.53 -7.87 9.75
N ARG A 265 17.00 -8.04 8.54
CA ARG A 265 17.34 -9.16 7.69
C ARG A 265 18.59 -8.81 6.89
N LEU A 266 19.58 -9.69 6.90
CA LEU A 266 20.68 -9.69 5.94
C LEU A 266 20.54 -10.93 5.09
N THR A 267 20.65 -10.82 3.77
CA THR A 267 20.57 -11.99 2.90
C THR A 267 21.66 -11.91 1.84
N GLN A 268 22.62 -12.83 1.95
CA GLN A 268 23.66 -13.01 0.96
C GLN A 268 23.20 -14.13 0.02
N TYR A 269 22.67 -13.76 -1.14
CA TYR A 269 22.54 -14.71 -2.24
C TYR A 269 23.89 -14.77 -2.93
N GLY A 270 24.74 -15.71 -2.51
CA GLY A 270 26.08 -15.85 -3.07
C GLY A 270 26.05 -16.48 -4.47
N SER A 271 26.81 -15.91 -5.40
CA SER A 271 28.09 -16.54 -5.76
C SER A 271 29.16 -15.78 -5.00
N GLY A 272 29.88 -16.42 -4.08
CA GLY A 272 30.76 -15.76 -3.11
C GLY A 272 31.64 -14.68 -3.73
N ASN A 273 31.51 -13.46 -3.20
CA ASN A 273 32.47 -12.35 -3.16
C ASN A 273 31.69 -11.05 -3.08
N THR A 274 31.56 -10.51 -1.88
CA THR A 274 31.73 -9.08 -1.58
C THR A 274 31.53 -8.90 -0.09
N GLU A 275 32.60 -8.42 0.55
CA GLU A 275 32.64 -8.01 1.94
C GLU A 275 31.55 -6.99 2.25
N SER A 276 30.80 -7.23 3.32
CA SER A 276 29.93 -6.22 3.90
C SER A 276 30.78 -5.25 4.70
N SER A 277 30.97 -4.03 4.18
CA SER A 277 31.38 -2.85 4.97
C SER A 277 30.17 -1.99 5.27
#